data_AF-A0A812XBP2-F1
#
_entry.id   AF-A0A812XBP2-F1
#
_cell.length_a   1.000
_cell.length_b   1.000
_cell.length_c   1.000
_cell.angle_alpha   90.00
_cell.angle_beta   90.00
_cell.angle_gamma   90.00
#
_symmetry.space_group_name_H-M   'P 1'
#
loop_
_entity.id
_entity.type
_entity.pdbx_description
1 polymer ?
#
loop_
_entity_poly.entity_id
_entity_poly.type
_entity_poly.pdbx_seq_one_letter_code
_entity_poly.pdbx_strand_id
1 'polypeptide(L)'
;MDVAGLHACSLFCLALALAASCSMCVLGRRPERGTSSVIVTSCLWSCSVMWHLPYYAVSGITVAAALVSWSSLHSSLQTLFHQKETTTMPAATLLWKVVCAMLKRGEFGQAVVCLIWGLHCFITHVLLELEDLVLDLVPQWQGEVIVILGHPRSASTHVHHMLSQTLPSSASLTFYDVLFPSLIQWYCMQPFKPLVNIFLSLLDSPQHRIAVDEVAEEQQWLTLKFKEILLPMLFPAMVDDPKLFRASCDYTEADMMFIKGCTRRLLIRKPHCKLYIARMLTFSPWPEYITAAFPNAKFIVCLRDTEECVRSFVSLAAVHSGGNPNTPLCKKWAQNCADTLTEGTVRGLRRLVDGRVNAKSVMQVNFKSWKAETRSCLIWLLKELGMREELKAVEASKEVKVERREKHKSSADGIDCLEGVDIANWTIDEMNSMMDKLK
;
A
#
# COMPACT_ATOMS: atom_id res chain seq x y z
N MET A 1 -11.10 -10.59 27.74
CA MET A 1 -11.74 -9.31 27.37
C MET A 1 -13.10 -9.35 28.05
N ASP A 2 -13.32 -8.54 29.09
CA ASP A 2 -14.64 -8.53 29.73
C ASP A 2 -15.68 -7.96 28.77
N VAL A 3 -16.86 -8.57 28.78
CA VAL A 3 -18.02 -8.21 27.97
C VAL A 3 -18.29 -6.70 28.02
N ALA A 4 -17.97 -6.06 29.15
CA ALA A 4 -18.04 -4.62 29.36
C ALA A 4 -17.20 -3.78 28.38
N GLY A 5 -16.00 -4.23 28.01
CA GLY A 5 -15.14 -3.51 27.06
C GLY A 5 -15.66 -3.55 25.62
N LEU A 6 -16.28 -4.67 25.24
CA LEU A 6 -16.90 -4.84 23.92
C LEU A 6 -18.17 -3.98 23.80
N HIS A 7 -18.96 -3.90 24.87
CA HIS A 7 -20.13 -3.02 24.95
C HIS A 7 -19.75 -1.53 24.94
N ALA A 8 -18.70 -1.13 25.66
CA ALA A 8 -18.24 0.26 25.67
C ALA A 8 -17.79 0.73 24.28
N CYS A 9 -17.07 -0.12 23.53
CA CYS A 9 -16.63 0.20 22.18
C CYS A 9 -17.80 0.29 21.19
N SER A 10 -18.78 -0.60 21.32
CA SER A 10 -20.00 -0.61 20.49
C SER A 10 -20.90 0.62 20.77
N LEU A 11 -21.05 0.99 22.04
CA LEU A 11 -21.79 2.19 22.46
C LEU A 11 -21.08 3.48 22.01
N PHE A 12 -19.75 3.51 22.04
CA PHE A 12 -18.97 4.65 21.56
C PHE A 12 -19.12 4.84 20.04
N CYS A 13 -19.08 3.75 19.26
CA CYS A 13 -19.31 3.81 17.81
C CYS A 13 -20.75 4.25 17.48
N LEU A 14 -21.74 3.75 18.22
CA LEU A 14 -23.14 4.17 18.06
C LEU A 14 -23.35 5.64 18.43
N ALA A 15 -22.71 6.11 19.52
CA ALA A 15 -22.76 7.50 19.94
C ALA A 15 -22.13 8.44 18.91
N LEU A 16 -21.00 8.05 18.30
CA LEU A 16 -20.38 8.80 17.21
C LEU A 16 -21.26 8.86 15.96
N ALA A 17 -21.89 7.74 15.58
CA ALA A 17 -22.81 7.68 14.45
C ALA A 17 -24.07 8.56 14.68
N LEU A 18 -24.63 8.54 15.89
CA LEU A 18 -25.77 9.38 16.26
C LEU A 18 -25.38 10.86 16.35
N ALA A 19 -24.21 11.19 16.90
CA ALA A 19 -23.71 12.57 16.97
C ALA A 19 -23.46 13.16 15.57
N ALA A 20 -22.92 12.37 14.64
CA ALA A 20 -22.75 12.78 13.24
C ALA A 20 -24.11 13.02 12.55
N SER A 21 -25.11 12.16 12.81
CA SER A 21 -26.47 12.34 12.29
C SER A 21 -27.16 13.58 12.84
N CYS A 22 -27.01 13.86 14.14
CA CYS A 22 -27.59 15.06 14.77
C CYS A 22 -26.91 16.34 14.30
N SER A 23 -25.58 16.35 14.14
CA SER A 23 -24.81 17.50 13.66
C SER A 23 -25.21 17.89 12.22
N MET A 24 -25.45 16.90 11.35
CA MET A 24 -25.92 17.14 9.97
C MET A 24 -27.34 17.71 9.90
N CYS A 25 -28.24 17.31 10.81
CA CYS A 25 -29.57 17.90 10.93
C CYS A 25 -29.54 19.36 11.43
N VAL A 26 -28.63 19.68 12.35
CA VAL A 26 -28.49 21.03 12.92
C VAL A 26 -27.84 22.01 11.93
N LEU A 27 -26.95 21.52 11.06
CA LEU A 27 -26.22 22.36 10.11
C LEU A 27 -26.91 22.59 8.75
N GLY A 28 -28.12 22.04 8.54
CA GLY A 28 -28.95 22.33 7.36
C GLY A 28 -28.33 21.93 6.00
N ARG A 29 -27.23 21.16 5.99
CA ARG A 29 -26.58 20.70 4.75
C ARG A 29 -27.21 19.40 4.27
N ARG A 30 -27.71 19.39 3.03
CA ARG A 30 -28.12 18.14 2.36
C ARG A 30 -26.87 17.24 2.18
N PRO A 31 -26.94 15.95 2.50
CA PRO A 31 -25.85 15.02 2.25
C PRO A 31 -25.58 14.89 0.74
N GLU A 32 -24.34 15.07 0.32
CA GLU A 32 -23.89 14.68 -1.03
C GLU A 32 -23.93 13.15 -1.18
N ARG A 33 -24.19 12.68 -2.40
CA ARG A 33 -24.41 11.27 -2.74
C ARG A 33 -23.23 10.40 -2.26
N GLY A 34 -23.46 9.62 -1.20
CA GLY A 34 -22.51 8.65 -0.64
C GLY A 34 -22.63 8.48 0.88
N THR A 35 -22.81 9.58 1.60
CA THR A 35 -22.85 9.62 3.08
C THR A 35 -24.04 8.87 3.70
N SER A 36 -25.15 8.76 2.96
CA SER A 36 -26.34 8.01 3.41
C SER A 36 -26.09 6.49 3.51
N SER A 37 -25.17 5.92 2.72
CA SER A 37 -24.87 4.48 2.76
C SER A 37 -24.03 4.08 3.96
N VAL A 38 -23.09 4.93 4.36
CA VAL A 38 -22.18 4.72 5.50
C VAL A 38 -22.95 4.72 6.81
N ILE A 39 -23.89 5.66 6.98
CA ILE A 39 -24.76 5.75 8.15
C ILE A 39 -25.65 4.51 8.27
N VAL A 40 -26.26 4.09 7.15
CA VAL A 40 -27.15 2.93 7.10
C VAL A 40 -26.42 1.62 7.45
N THR A 41 -25.21 1.42 6.93
CA THR A 41 -24.45 0.19 7.16
C THR A 41 -23.86 0.14 8.57
N SER A 42 -23.50 1.31 9.14
CA SER A 42 -23.07 1.44 10.54
C SER A 42 -24.22 1.14 11.51
N CYS A 43 -25.44 1.63 11.22
CA CYS A 43 -26.64 1.31 11.99
C CYS A 43 -27.00 -0.18 11.94
N LEU A 44 -26.91 -0.83 10.77
CA LEU A 44 -27.15 -2.27 10.62
C LEU A 44 -26.18 -3.11 11.45
N TRP A 45 -24.90 -2.73 11.47
CA TRP A 45 -23.88 -3.45 12.22
C TRP A 45 -24.03 -3.25 13.73
N SER A 46 -24.29 -2.02 14.20
CA SER A 46 -24.64 -1.77 15.60
C SER A 46 -25.87 -2.55 16.05
N CYS A 47 -26.86 -2.75 15.17
CA CYS A 47 -28.03 -3.59 15.46
C CYS A 47 -27.68 -5.09 15.56
N SER A 48 -26.70 -5.59 14.78
CA SER A 48 -26.27 -6.99 14.85
C SER A 48 -25.46 -7.35 16.11
N VAL A 49 -24.78 -6.36 16.71
CA VAL A 49 -24.06 -6.51 17.98
C VAL A 49 -24.99 -6.33 19.19
N MET A 50 -26.14 -5.68 19.02
CA MET A 50 -27.17 -5.49 20.04
C MET A 50 -28.24 -6.59 20.00
N TRP A 51 -27.85 -7.85 20.28
CA TRP A 51 -28.77 -9.01 20.33
C TRP A 51 -29.90 -8.88 21.38
N HIS A 52 -29.90 -7.82 22.20
CA HIS A 52 -30.89 -7.58 23.26
C HIS A 52 -31.94 -6.51 22.94
N LEU A 53 -31.94 -5.90 21.76
CA LEU A 53 -33.05 -5.02 21.35
C LEU A 53 -34.27 -5.85 20.92
N PRO A 54 -35.51 -5.39 21.21
CA PRO A 54 -36.71 -6.10 20.81
C PRO A 54 -36.73 -6.28 19.28
N TYR A 55 -37.04 -7.51 18.86
CA TYR A 55 -37.01 -8.00 17.48
C TYR A 55 -37.64 -7.05 16.44
N TYR A 56 -38.68 -6.29 16.83
CA TYR A 56 -39.37 -5.32 15.98
C TYR A 56 -38.54 -4.06 15.66
N ALA A 57 -37.66 -3.61 16.56
CA ALA A 57 -36.76 -2.48 16.31
C ALA A 57 -35.62 -2.88 15.37
N VAL A 58 -35.04 -4.07 15.56
CA VAL A 58 -33.99 -4.62 14.69
C VAL A 58 -34.53 -4.89 13.29
N SER A 59 -35.72 -5.48 13.16
CA SER A 59 -36.34 -5.73 11.86
C SER A 59 -36.77 -4.44 11.15
N GLY A 60 -37.34 -3.45 11.85
CA GLY A 60 -37.69 -2.15 11.26
C GLY A 60 -36.49 -1.38 10.71
N ILE A 61 -35.39 -1.33 11.47
CA ILE A 61 -34.14 -0.68 11.05
C ILE A 61 -33.48 -1.46 9.91
N THR A 62 -33.51 -2.80 9.96
CA THR A 62 -32.94 -3.65 8.91
C THR A 62 -33.68 -3.52 7.58
N VAL A 63 -35.02 -3.44 7.61
CA VAL A 63 -35.84 -3.24 6.42
C VAL A 63 -35.63 -1.83 5.85
N ALA A 64 -35.61 -0.79 6.69
CA ALA A 64 -35.33 0.57 6.24
C ALA A 64 -33.93 0.71 5.61
N ALA A 65 -32.93 0.08 6.23
CA ALA A 65 -31.57 0.04 5.74
C ALA A 65 -31.43 -0.76 4.43
N ALA A 66 -32.14 -1.89 4.31
CA ALA A 66 -32.17 -2.69 3.09
C ALA A 66 -32.85 -1.93 1.94
N LEU A 67 -33.90 -1.15 2.18
CA LEU A 67 -34.60 -0.35 1.16
C LEU A 67 -33.75 0.85 0.67
N VAL A 68 -33.02 1.51 1.59
CA VAL A 68 -32.07 2.59 1.23
C VAL A 68 -30.84 2.02 0.52
N SER A 69 -30.36 0.86 0.95
CA SER A 69 -29.28 0.13 0.27
C SER A 69 -29.71 -0.33 -1.12
N TRP A 70 -30.91 -0.87 -1.29
CA TRP A 70 -31.39 -1.38 -2.58
C TRP A 70 -31.54 -0.29 -3.65
N SER A 71 -32.05 0.88 -3.27
CA SER A 71 -32.17 2.02 -4.21
C SER A 71 -30.80 2.61 -4.57
N SER A 72 -29.87 2.69 -3.61
CA SER A 72 -28.48 3.11 -3.85
C SER A 72 -27.71 2.10 -4.71
N LEU A 73 -27.84 0.80 -4.40
CA LEU A 73 -27.25 -0.33 -5.13
C LEU A 73 -27.82 -0.38 -6.56
N HIS A 74 -29.13 -0.15 -6.74
CA HIS A 74 -29.74 -0.12 -8.07
C HIS A 74 -29.24 1.06 -8.91
N SER A 75 -29.08 2.25 -8.32
CA SER A 75 -28.50 3.41 -9.03
C SER A 75 -27.01 3.21 -9.37
N SER A 76 -26.27 2.54 -8.49
CA SER A 76 -24.86 2.17 -8.69
C SER A 76 -24.71 1.08 -9.77
N LEU A 77 -25.65 0.13 -9.81
CA LEU A 77 -25.71 -0.90 -10.84
C LEU A 77 -26.13 -0.31 -12.20
N GLN A 78 -27.06 0.65 -12.25
CA GLN A 78 -27.43 1.30 -13.52
C GLN A 78 -26.31 2.17 -14.10
N THR A 79 -25.53 2.83 -13.25
CA THR A 79 -24.35 3.60 -13.69
C THR A 79 -23.20 2.71 -14.16
N LEU A 80 -23.06 1.51 -13.59
CA LEU A 80 -22.15 0.46 -14.07
C LEU A 80 -22.44 0.02 -15.51
N PHE A 81 -23.67 0.14 -16.01
CA PHE A 81 -24.03 -0.24 -17.39
C PHE A 81 -23.92 0.90 -18.41
N HIS A 82 -23.61 2.13 -17.98
CA HIS A 82 -23.46 3.30 -18.87
C HIS A 82 -22.09 3.98 -18.79
N GLN A 83 -21.13 3.40 -18.07
CA GLN A 83 -19.78 3.92 -18.02
C GLN A 83 -19.04 3.61 -19.32
N LYS A 84 -18.68 4.68 -20.06
CA LYS A 84 -17.57 4.71 -21.03
C LYS A 84 -16.43 3.87 -20.46
N GLU A 85 -15.85 2.94 -21.23
CA GLU A 85 -14.84 1.97 -20.76
C GLU A 85 -13.72 2.65 -19.94
N THR A 86 -13.95 2.79 -18.63
CA THR A 86 -12.91 3.18 -17.69
C THR A 86 -12.16 1.90 -17.40
N THR A 87 -10.85 1.90 -17.63
CA THR A 87 -9.98 0.75 -17.38
C THR A 87 -9.98 0.32 -15.91
N THR A 88 -10.34 1.25 -15.02
CA THR A 88 -10.30 1.06 -13.57
C THR A 88 -11.54 0.32 -13.05
N MET A 89 -11.33 -0.83 -12.43
CA MET A 89 -12.38 -1.60 -11.77
C MET A 89 -12.64 -1.08 -10.33
N PRO A 90 -13.90 -0.94 -9.89
CA PRO A 90 -14.22 -0.67 -8.49
C PRO A 90 -13.73 -1.80 -7.56
N ALA A 91 -13.28 -1.47 -6.35
CA ALA A 91 -12.73 -2.43 -5.39
C ALA A 91 -13.70 -3.58 -5.06
N ALA A 92 -14.99 -3.29 -4.88
CA ALA A 92 -16.01 -4.32 -4.63
C ALA A 92 -16.18 -5.29 -5.81
N THR A 93 -16.13 -4.77 -7.04
CA THR A 93 -16.18 -5.59 -8.26
C THR A 93 -14.93 -6.45 -8.39
N LEU A 94 -13.75 -5.88 -8.07
CA LEU A 94 -12.48 -6.61 -8.09
C LEU A 94 -12.49 -7.75 -7.06
N LEU A 95 -12.84 -7.47 -5.79
CA LEU A 95 -13.04 -8.47 -4.74
C LEU A 95 -13.95 -9.62 -5.20
N TRP A 96 -15.13 -9.29 -5.75
CA TRP A 96 -16.08 -10.33 -6.17
C TRP A 96 -15.53 -11.20 -7.29
N LYS A 97 -14.90 -10.61 -8.31
CA LYS A 97 -14.28 -11.38 -9.39
C LYS A 97 -13.15 -12.29 -8.88
N VAL A 98 -12.35 -11.79 -7.94
CA VAL A 98 -11.26 -12.55 -7.31
C VAL A 98 -11.80 -13.73 -6.51
N VAL A 99 -12.86 -13.53 -5.71
CA VAL A 99 -13.57 -14.62 -5.01
C VAL A 99 -14.14 -15.65 -5.99
N CYS A 100 -14.83 -15.21 -7.05
CA CYS A 100 -15.36 -16.12 -8.07
C CYS A 100 -14.24 -16.91 -8.77
N ALA A 101 -13.09 -16.30 -9.03
CA ALA A 101 -11.94 -16.98 -9.63
C ALA A 101 -11.39 -18.08 -8.69
N MET A 102 -11.25 -17.79 -7.39
CA MET A 102 -10.85 -18.79 -6.40
C MET A 102 -11.85 -19.94 -6.27
N LEU A 103 -13.15 -19.63 -6.23
CA LEU A 103 -14.19 -20.67 -6.14
C LEU A 103 -14.19 -21.58 -7.37
N LYS A 104 -13.96 -21.04 -8.57
CA LYS A 104 -13.80 -21.85 -9.80
C LYS A 104 -12.58 -22.77 -9.75
N ARG A 105 -11.53 -22.40 -9.00
CA ARG A 105 -10.33 -23.21 -8.77
C ARG A 105 -10.48 -24.20 -7.61
N GLY A 106 -11.60 -24.19 -6.89
CA GLY A 106 -11.80 -25.01 -5.69
C GLY A 106 -11.03 -24.50 -4.46
N GLU A 107 -10.52 -23.27 -4.49
CA GLU A 107 -9.72 -22.65 -3.43
C GLU A 107 -10.60 -22.04 -2.33
N PHE A 108 -11.50 -22.84 -1.74
CA PHE A 108 -12.51 -22.35 -0.80
C PHE A 108 -11.91 -21.62 0.41
N GLY A 109 -10.81 -22.13 0.97
CA GLY A 109 -10.13 -21.49 2.11
C GLY A 109 -9.62 -20.08 1.78
N GLN A 110 -9.01 -19.90 0.61
CA GLN A 110 -8.54 -18.58 0.16
C GLN A 110 -9.72 -17.63 -0.12
N ALA A 111 -10.82 -18.14 -0.68
CA ALA A 111 -12.03 -17.35 -0.87
C ALA A 111 -12.60 -16.83 0.46
N VAL A 112 -12.63 -17.66 1.50
CA VAL A 112 -13.05 -17.24 2.85
C VAL A 112 -12.11 -16.16 3.42
N VAL A 113 -10.79 -16.36 3.32
CA VAL A 113 -9.80 -15.35 3.75
C VAL A 113 -9.98 -14.03 3.01
N CYS A 114 -10.21 -14.10 1.69
CA CYS A 114 -10.46 -12.93 0.85
C CYS A 114 -11.74 -12.17 1.26
N LEU A 115 -12.81 -12.89 1.63
CA LEU A 115 -14.04 -12.29 2.14
C LEU A 115 -13.86 -11.64 3.52
N ILE A 116 -13.11 -12.28 4.43
CA ILE A 116 -12.76 -11.70 5.73
C ILE A 116 -11.94 -10.42 5.53
N TRP A 117 -10.96 -10.46 4.62
CA TRP A 117 -10.19 -9.28 4.25
C TRP A 117 -11.09 -8.19 3.64
N GLY A 118 -12.02 -8.56 2.76
CA GLY A 118 -13.00 -7.63 2.18
C GLY A 118 -13.87 -6.93 3.24
N LEU A 119 -14.30 -7.67 4.27
CA LEU A 119 -15.02 -7.09 5.42
C LEU A 119 -14.14 -6.12 6.21
N HIS A 120 -12.87 -6.48 6.47
CA HIS A 120 -11.92 -5.58 7.10
C HIS A 120 -11.69 -4.30 6.28
N CYS A 121 -11.56 -4.42 4.95
CA CYS A 121 -11.44 -3.28 4.04
C CYS A 121 -12.66 -2.36 4.13
N PHE A 122 -13.87 -2.94 4.13
CA PHE A 122 -15.12 -2.19 4.25
C PHE A 122 -15.18 -1.38 5.55
N ILE A 123 -14.94 -2.02 6.70
CA ILE A 123 -14.94 -1.36 8.01
C ILE A 123 -13.89 -0.24 8.05
N THR A 124 -12.71 -0.50 7.51
CA THR A 124 -11.62 0.48 7.44
C THR A 124 -12.01 1.70 6.61
N HIS A 125 -12.60 1.52 5.44
CA HIS A 125 -13.07 2.64 4.61
C HIS A 125 -14.14 3.47 5.32
N VAL A 126 -15.11 2.82 5.99
CA VAL A 126 -16.12 3.54 6.78
C VAL A 126 -15.47 4.42 7.85
N LEU A 127 -14.47 3.91 8.56
CA LEU A 127 -13.78 4.67 9.61
C LEU A 127 -12.89 5.78 9.03
N LEU A 128 -12.24 5.56 7.89
CA LEU A 128 -11.51 6.61 7.19
C LEU A 128 -12.45 7.76 6.79
N GLU A 129 -13.57 7.47 6.16
CA GLU A 129 -14.57 8.48 5.76
C GLU A 129 -15.10 9.27 6.97
N LEU A 130 -15.38 8.59 8.09
CA LEU A 130 -15.81 9.24 9.33
C LEU A 130 -14.73 10.15 9.90
N GLU A 131 -13.46 9.74 9.83
CA GLU A 131 -12.34 10.56 10.27
C GLU A 131 -12.15 11.79 9.38
N ASP A 132 -12.29 11.66 8.06
CA ASP A 132 -12.12 12.80 7.14
C ASP A 132 -13.08 13.96 7.47
N LEU A 133 -14.29 13.67 7.98
CA LEU A 133 -15.24 14.68 8.47
C LEU A 133 -14.67 15.56 9.60
N VAL A 134 -13.75 15.02 10.41
CA VAL A 134 -13.16 15.69 11.57
C VAL A 134 -11.76 16.19 11.25
N LEU A 135 -11.04 15.49 10.37
CA LEU A 135 -9.65 15.80 10.05
C LEU A 135 -9.49 17.18 9.45
N ASP A 136 -10.48 17.73 8.76
CA ASP A 136 -10.44 19.11 8.25
C ASP A 136 -10.25 20.18 9.34
N LEU A 137 -10.55 19.84 10.60
CA LEU A 137 -10.30 20.71 11.76
C LEU A 137 -8.87 20.56 12.32
N VAL A 138 -8.14 19.53 11.92
CA VAL A 138 -6.78 19.24 12.39
C VAL A 138 -5.77 19.95 11.50
N PRO A 139 -4.87 20.79 12.07
CA PRO A 139 -3.82 21.47 11.30
C PRO A 139 -3.03 20.52 10.41
N GLN A 140 -2.77 20.94 9.18
CA GLN A 140 -1.96 20.16 8.25
C GLN A 140 -0.50 20.12 8.72
N TRP A 141 0.08 18.93 8.66
CA TRP A 141 1.51 18.72 8.91
C TRP A 141 2.36 19.46 7.87
N GLN A 142 3.40 20.18 8.32
CA GLN A 142 4.22 21.09 7.51
C GLN A 142 5.67 20.63 7.32
N GLY A 143 5.95 19.33 7.50
CA GLY A 143 7.31 18.81 7.36
C GLY A 143 7.72 18.51 5.91
N GLU A 144 8.92 17.97 5.75
CA GLU A 144 9.48 17.59 4.46
C GLU A 144 9.17 16.13 4.10
N VAL A 145 8.90 15.86 2.82
CA VAL A 145 8.65 14.50 2.32
C VAL A 145 9.83 14.06 1.46
N ILE A 146 10.36 12.87 1.74
CA ILE A 146 11.31 12.15 0.90
C ILE A 146 10.59 10.94 0.33
N VAL A 147 10.64 10.79 -0.99
CA VAL A 147 10.05 9.64 -1.69
C VAL A 147 11.13 8.82 -2.36
N ILE A 148 11.20 7.54 -2.00
CA ILE A 148 12.09 6.56 -2.60
C ILE A 148 11.33 5.83 -3.71
N LEU A 149 11.84 5.94 -4.93
CA LEU A 149 11.35 5.27 -6.13
C LEU A 149 12.41 4.34 -6.68
N GLY A 150 11.99 3.48 -7.61
CA GLY A 150 12.88 2.52 -8.24
C GLY A 150 12.12 1.30 -8.70
N HIS A 151 12.77 0.50 -9.53
CA HIS A 151 12.25 -0.83 -9.85
C HIS A 151 12.18 -1.69 -8.57
N PRO A 152 11.18 -2.56 -8.38
CA PRO A 152 11.28 -3.63 -7.39
C PRO A 152 12.63 -4.34 -7.52
N ARG A 153 13.32 -4.67 -6.42
CA ARG A 153 14.68 -5.29 -6.45
C ARG A 153 15.86 -4.35 -6.80
N SER A 154 15.67 -3.04 -6.79
CA SER A 154 16.74 -2.01 -6.92
C SER A 154 17.48 -1.63 -5.61
N ALA A 155 17.34 -2.43 -4.54
CA ALA A 155 17.77 -2.12 -3.16
C ALA A 155 17.08 -0.94 -2.47
N SER A 156 15.96 -0.45 -3.01
CA SER A 156 15.14 0.59 -2.37
C SER A 156 14.70 0.24 -0.94
N THR A 157 14.44 -1.05 -0.63
CA THR A 157 14.19 -1.51 0.75
C THR A 157 15.36 -1.22 1.67
N HIS A 158 16.59 -1.53 1.23
CA HIS A 158 17.80 -1.29 2.03
C HIS A 158 18.04 0.20 2.23
N VAL A 159 17.87 1.02 1.18
CA VAL A 159 17.94 2.48 1.28
C VAL A 159 16.90 3.01 2.27
N HIS A 160 15.66 2.54 2.22
CA HIS A 160 14.60 2.97 3.12
C HIS A 160 14.93 2.65 4.58
N HIS A 161 15.28 1.39 4.88
CA HIS A 161 15.67 1.02 6.25
C HIS A 161 16.87 1.82 6.76
N MET A 162 17.90 2.00 5.94
CA MET A 162 19.09 2.76 6.32
C MET A 162 18.74 4.21 6.66
N LEU A 163 17.89 4.85 5.86
CA LEU A 163 17.45 6.21 6.13
C LEU A 163 16.56 6.29 7.38
N SER A 164 15.57 5.41 7.53
CA SER A 164 14.69 5.41 8.71
C SER A 164 15.45 5.14 10.02
N GLN A 165 16.50 4.32 9.99
CA GLN A 165 17.37 4.06 11.16
C GLN A 165 18.30 5.24 11.47
N THR A 166 18.84 5.89 10.42
CA THR A 166 19.77 7.00 10.57
C THR A 166 19.06 8.31 10.94
N LEU A 167 17.78 8.44 10.55
CA LEU A 167 16.92 9.60 10.78
C LEU A 167 15.79 9.20 11.75
N PRO A 168 16.07 8.94 13.05
CA PRO A 168 15.06 8.45 14.00
C PRO A 168 13.95 9.47 14.29
N SER A 169 14.17 10.75 13.96
CA SER A 169 13.16 11.81 14.02
C SER A 169 12.20 11.79 12.83
N SER A 170 12.44 10.94 11.83
CA SER A 170 11.57 10.79 10.67
C SER A 170 10.40 9.84 10.96
N ALA A 171 9.27 10.12 10.32
CA ALA A 171 8.18 9.17 10.23
C ALA A 171 8.41 8.26 9.01
N SER A 172 8.21 6.96 9.21
CA SER A 172 8.03 5.98 8.15
C SER A 172 6.79 5.14 8.46
N LEU A 173 6.22 4.57 7.40
CA LEU A 173 5.12 3.63 7.49
C LEU A 173 5.57 2.30 8.10
N THR A 174 4.75 1.70 8.96
CA THR A 174 4.96 0.32 9.46
C THR A 174 3.86 -0.62 9.01
N PHE A 175 4.07 -1.94 9.09
CA PHE A 175 3.00 -2.91 8.80
C PHE A 175 1.78 -2.75 9.70
N TYR A 176 1.96 -2.32 10.96
CA TYR A 176 0.84 -1.98 11.82
C TYR A 176 -0.02 -0.85 11.25
N ASP A 177 0.63 0.18 10.70
CA ASP A 177 -0.05 1.31 10.07
C ASP A 177 -0.75 0.92 8.76
N VAL A 178 -0.24 -0.10 8.06
CA VAL A 178 -0.89 -0.69 6.87
C VAL A 178 -2.21 -1.36 7.25
N LEU A 179 -2.20 -2.18 8.31
CA LEU A 179 -3.38 -2.91 8.77
C LEU A 179 -4.44 -2.00 9.40
N PHE A 180 -4.01 -0.90 10.05
CA PHE A 180 -4.90 0.00 10.77
C PHE A 180 -4.61 1.46 10.41
N PRO A 181 -4.96 1.92 9.19
CA PRO A 181 -4.67 3.28 8.74
C PRO A 181 -5.58 4.33 9.41
N SER A 182 -6.78 3.93 9.83
CA SER A 182 -7.70 4.78 10.59
C SER A 182 -7.13 5.07 11.98
N LEU A 183 -7.21 6.32 12.42
CA LEU A 183 -6.83 6.72 13.78
C LEU A 183 -7.60 5.92 14.84
N ILE A 184 -8.92 5.78 14.67
CA ILE A 184 -9.79 5.02 15.57
C ILE A 184 -9.33 3.56 15.63
N GLN A 185 -9.18 2.90 14.49
CA GLN A 185 -8.70 1.51 14.45
C GLN A 185 -7.32 1.38 15.08
N TRP A 186 -6.41 2.30 14.76
CA TRP A 186 -5.05 2.28 15.25
C TRP A 186 -5.00 2.32 16.78
N TYR A 187 -5.79 3.18 17.43
CA TYR A 187 -5.86 3.24 18.90
C TYR A 187 -6.57 2.03 19.50
N CYS A 188 -7.71 1.60 18.92
CA CYS A 188 -8.47 0.45 19.41
C CYS A 188 -7.69 -0.86 19.31
N MET A 189 -6.82 -0.99 18.30
CA MET A 189 -6.07 -2.21 18.04
C MET A 189 -4.73 -2.27 18.79
N GLN A 190 -4.30 -1.21 19.49
CA GLN A 190 -3.00 -1.20 20.20
C GLN A 190 -2.85 -2.37 21.19
N PRO A 191 -3.86 -2.68 22.03
CA PRO A 191 -3.75 -3.79 22.98
C PRO A 191 -3.55 -5.16 22.31
N PHE A 192 -3.93 -5.28 21.04
CA PHE A 192 -3.84 -6.52 20.26
C PHE A 192 -2.58 -6.61 19.40
N LYS A 193 -1.68 -5.63 19.46
CA LYS A 193 -0.43 -5.63 18.69
C LYS A 193 0.39 -6.92 18.81
N PRO A 194 0.51 -7.60 19.98
CA PRO A 194 1.17 -8.89 20.07
C PRO A 194 0.50 -9.99 19.23
N LEU A 195 -0.83 -10.03 19.18
CA LEU A 195 -1.58 -11.00 18.37
C LEU A 195 -1.39 -10.71 16.88
N VAL A 196 -1.37 -9.43 16.49
CA VAL A 196 -1.06 -9.02 15.12
C VAL A 196 0.33 -9.49 14.72
N ASN A 197 1.32 -9.39 15.61
CA ASN A 197 2.67 -9.87 15.33
C ASN A 197 2.72 -11.41 15.18
N ILE A 198 1.94 -12.16 15.96
CA ILE A 198 1.80 -13.61 15.77
C ILE A 198 1.16 -13.92 14.41
N PHE A 199 0.09 -13.21 14.06
CA PHE A 199 -0.56 -13.38 12.76
C PHE A 199 0.41 -13.08 11.60
N LEU A 200 1.16 -11.98 11.67
CA LEU A 200 2.15 -11.64 10.65
C LEU A 200 3.28 -12.68 10.54
N SER A 201 3.67 -13.31 11.65
CA SER A 201 4.67 -14.38 11.62
C SER A 201 4.21 -15.64 10.89
N LEU A 202 2.90 -15.82 10.67
CA LEU A 202 2.37 -16.89 9.81
C LEU A 202 2.66 -16.63 8.32
N LEU A 203 2.97 -15.38 7.98
CA LEU A 203 3.38 -14.96 6.63
C LEU A 203 4.92 -14.93 6.49
N ASP A 204 5.66 -15.32 7.54
CA ASP A 204 7.10 -15.41 7.47
C ASP A 204 7.51 -16.50 6.45
N SER A 205 8.52 -16.18 5.66
CA SER A 205 9.25 -17.13 4.83
C SER A 205 10.71 -17.17 5.28
N PRO A 206 11.49 -18.21 4.91
CA PRO A 206 12.91 -18.27 5.24
C PRO A 206 13.70 -17.03 4.80
N GLN A 207 13.22 -16.33 3.77
CA GLN A 207 13.86 -15.15 3.19
C GLN A 207 13.24 -13.83 3.67
N HIS A 208 12.01 -13.84 4.21
CA HIS A 208 11.29 -12.64 4.58
C HIS A 208 10.54 -12.85 5.89
N ARG A 209 11.00 -12.18 6.95
CA ARG A 209 10.28 -12.05 8.21
C ARG A 209 9.52 -10.74 8.16
N ILE A 210 8.25 -10.75 8.54
CA ILE A 210 7.40 -9.56 8.62
C ILE A 210 7.18 -9.25 10.09
N ALA A 211 7.64 -8.08 10.54
CA ALA A 211 7.31 -7.61 11.89
C ALA A 211 6.30 -6.46 11.84
N VAL A 212 5.49 -6.36 12.90
CA VAL A 212 4.46 -5.33 13.02
C VAL A 212 5.04 -3.90 12.98
N ASP A 213 6.25 -3.71 13.49
CA ASP A 213 6.98 -2.44 13.51
C ASP A 213 8.00 -2.32 12.37
N GLU A 214 8.05 -3.30 11.46
CA GLU A 214 8.92 -3.23 10.30
C GLU A 214 8.39 -2.17 9.32
N VAL A 215 9.34 -1.47 8.72
CA VAL A 215 9.06 -0.40 7.77
C VAL A 215 8.42 -1.00 6.51
N ALA A 216 7.28 -0.44 6.13
CA ALA A 216 6.40 -0.88 5.06
C ALA A 216 6.53 0.01 3.80
N GLU A 217 5.75 -0.30 2.77
CA GLU A 217 5.62 0.47 1.53
C GLU A 217 4.25 1.13 1.46
N GLU A 218 4.15 2.40 1.07
CA GLU A 218 2.86 3.13 1.06
C GLU A 218 1.83 2.51 0.13
N GLN A 219 2.25 1.91 -0.98
CA GLN A 219 1.33 1.16 -1.85
C GLN A 219 0.65 -0.01 -1.14
N GLN A 220 1.16 -0.50 -0.01
CA GLN A 220 0.49 -1.57 0.73
C GLN A 220 -0.84 -1.13 1.33
N TRP A 221 -1.09 0.17 1.54
CA TRP A 221 -2.44 0.64 1.87
C TRP A 221 -3.47 0.37 0.77
N LEU A 222 -3.02 0.24 -0.48
CA LEU A 222 -3.91 -0.06 -1.59
C LEU A 222 -4.39 -1.52 -1.61
N THR A 223 -3.85 -2.39 -0.75
CA THR A 223 -4.47 -3.69 -0.45
C THR A 223 -5.91 -3.53 0.07
N LEU A 224 -6.24 -2.40 0.71
CA LEU A 224 -7.61 -2.07 1.14
C LEU A 224 -8.55 -1.82 -0.05
N LYS A 225 -7.99 -1.46 -1.21
CA LYS A 225 -8.72 -1.29 -2.48
C LYS A 225 -8.57 -2.49 -3.41
N PHE A 226 -7.99 -3.60 -2.94
CA PHE A 226 -7.62 -4.75 -3.77
C PHE A 226 -6.66 -4.39 -4.92
N LYS A 227 -5.85 -3.34 -4.75
CA LYS A 227 -4.88 -2.86 -5.75
C LYS A 227 -3.45 -2.94 -5.25
N GLU A 228 -2.76 -4.03 -5.49
CA GLU A 228 -1.36 -4.20 -5.08
C GLU A 228 -0.71 -5.36 -5.90
N ILE A 229 0.61 -5.35 -6.10
CA ILE A 229 1.36 -6.31 -6.94
C ILE A 229 1.62 -7.68 -6.24
N LEU A 230 1.75 -7.68 -4.92
CA LEU A 230 1.78 -8.85 -4.04
C LEU A 230 0.39 -9.50 -3.85
N LEU A 231 -0.74 -8.84 -4.13
CA LEU A 231 -2.08 -9.46 -4.04
C LEU A 231 -2.20 -10.73 -4.89
N PRO A 232 -1.73 -10.78 -6.15
CA PRO A 232 -1.63 -12.02 -6.92
C PRO A 232 -0.78 -13.11 -6.27
N MET A 233 0.13 -12.78 -5.35
CA MET A 233 0.88 -13.76 -4.56
C MET A 233 0.04 -14.34 -3.41
N LEU A 234 -0.82 -13.51 -2.79
CA LEU A 234 -1.78 -13.95 -1.78
C LEU A 234 -2.96 -14.71 -2.40
N PHE A 235 -3.34 -14.34 -3.61
CA PHE A 235 -4.48 -14.86 -4.35
C PHE A 235 -4.07 -15.29 -5.77
N PRO A 236 -3.45 -16.48 -5.93
CA PRO A 236 -2.97 -17.00 -7.21
C PRO A 236 -4.00 -17.00 -8.34
N ALA A 237 -5.30 -17.07 -8.01
CA ALA A 237 -6.39 -16.94 -8.97
C ALA A 237 -6.34 -15.65 -9.80
N MET A 238 -5.72 -14.58 -9.29
CA MET A 238 -5.53 -13.32 -10.01
C MET A 238 -4.51 -13.42 -11.15
N VAL A 239 -3.54 -14.33 -11.05
CA VAL A 239 -2.48 -14.51 -12.06
C VAL A 239 -3.02 -15.13 -13.34
N ASP A 240 -4.06 -15.96 -13.23
CA ASP A 240 -4.66 -16.64 -14.38
C ASP A 240 -5.55 -15.73 -15.23
N ASP A 241 -6.01 -14.61 -14.69
CA ASP A 241 -6.79 -13.60 -15.41
C ASP A 241 -5.95 -12.31 -15.56
N PRO A 242 -5.33 -12.08 -16.73
CA PRO A 242 -4.54 -10.88 -16.98
C PRO A 242 -5.31 -9.57 -16.76
N LYS A 243 -6.65 -9.57 -16.90
CA LYS A 243 -7.47 -8.38 -16.63
C LYS A 243 -7.55 -8.11 -15.14
N LEU A 244 -7.70 -9.14 -14.30
CA LEU A 244 -7.67 -8.99 -12.84
C LEU A 244 -6.29 -8.57 -12.35
N PHE A 245 -5.24 -9.18 -12.90
CA PHE A 245 -3.86 -8.80 -12.60
C PHE A 245 -3.58 -7.33 -12.94
N ARG A 246 -3.92 -6.91 -14.17
CA ARG A 246 -3.73 -5.51 -14.58
C ARG A 246 -4.56 -4.56 -13.72
N ALA A 247 -5.81 -4.90 -13.43
CA ALA A 247 -6.67 -4.07 -12.58
C ALA A 247 -6.13 -3.87 -11.15
N SER A 248 -5.39 -4.85 -10.60
CA SER A 248 -4.75 -4.69 -9.30
C SER A 248 -3.50 -3.82 -9.33
N CYS A 249 -2.92 -3.59 -10.52
CA CYS A 249 -1.72 -2.78 -10.73
C CYS A 249 -2.01 -1.46 -11.47
N ASP A 250 -3.26 -1.20 -11.87
CA ASP A 250 -3.69 0.03 -12.55
C ASP A 250 -3.94 1.13 -11.52
N TYR A 251 -2.86 1.82 -11.15
CA TYR A 251 -2.87 2.88 -10.14
C TYR A 251 -3.29 4.21 -10.75
N THR A 252 -4.10 4.94 -10.00
CA THR A 252 -4.66 6.23 -10.43
C THR A 252 -4.20 7.36 -9.51
N GLU A 253 -4.43 8.60 -9.93
CA GLU A 253 -4.26 9.77 -9.06
C GLU A 253 -5.13 9.67 -7.80
N ALA A 254 -6.36 9.15 -7.91
CA ALA A 254 -7.24 8.92 -6.76
C ALA A 254 -6.67 7.90 -5.75
N ASP A 255 -5.86 6.95 -6.22
CA ASP A 255 -5.16 6.00 -5.34
C ASP A 255 -4.01 6.69 -4.59
N MET A 256 -3.29 7.59 -5.25
CA MET A 256 -2.28 8.41 -4.59
C MET A 256 -2.89 9.39 -3.57
N MET A 257 -4.06 9.96 -3.87
CA MET A 257 -4.78 10.84 -2.92
C MET A 257 -5.30 10.06 -1.70
N PHE A 258 -5.71 8.80 -1.89
CA PHE A 258 -6.02 7.90 -0.78
C PHE A 258 -4.79 7.63 0.10
N ILE A 259 -3.63 7.36 -0.50
CA ILE A 259 -2.36 7.21 0.23
C ILE A 259 -2.04 8.48 1.00
N LYS A 260 -2.17 9.67 0.38
CA LYS A 260 -1.97 10.96 1.05
C LYS A 260 -2.88 11.14 2.27
N GLY A 261 -4.15 10.72 2.17
CA GLY A 261 -5.10 10.71 3.29
C GLY A 261 -4.65 9.80 4.44
N CYS A 262 -4.12 8.62 4.13
CA CYS A 262 -3.55 7.69 5.12
C CYS A 262 -2.26 8.26 5.74
N THR A 263 -1.38 8.85 4.92
CA THR A 263 -0.17 9.55 5.38
C THR A 263 -0.51 10.68 6.36
N ARG A 264 -1.55 11.48 6.09
CA ARG A 264 -2.01 12.54 7.02
C ARG A 264 -2.30 11.96 8.40
N ARG A 265 -3.02 10.84 8.48
CA ARG A 265 -3.35 10.15 9.75
C ARG A 265 -2.12 9.59 10.45
N LEU A 266 -1.18 9.01 9.70
CA LEU A 266 0.11 8.58 10.23
C LEU A 266 0.86 9.76 10.88
N LEU A 267 0.89 10.92 10.23
CA LEU A 267 1.63 12.09 10.70
C LEU A 267 0.96 12.80 11.88
N ILE A 268 -0.37 12.74 11.99
CA ILE A 268 -1.09 13.19 13.19
C ILE A 268 -0.65 12.41 14.43
N ARG A 269 -0.39 11.10 14.28
CA ARG A 269 0.12 10.24 15.37
C ARG A 269 1.60 10.48 15.68
N LYS A 270 2.32 11.21 14.81
CA LYS A 270 3.76 11.47 14.92
C LYS A 270 4.04 12.99 14.81
N PRO A 271 3.47 13.84 15.70
CA PRO A 271 3.50 15.30 15.55
C PRO A 271 4.90 15.90 15.67
N HIS A 272 5.85 15.20 16.31
CA HIS A 272 7.23 15.65 16.47
C HIS A 272 8.11 15.37 15.25
N CYS A 273 7.66 14.50 14.34
CA CYS A 273 8.41 14.17 13.13
C CYS A 273 8.32 15.35 12.16
N LYS A 274 9.45 15.90 11.73
CA LYS A 274 9.52 16.96 10.72
C LYS A 274 9.83 16.44 9.32
N LEU A 275 10.10 15.14 9.22
CA LEU A 275 10.47 14.45 8.00
C LEU A 275 9.59 13.20 7.86
N TYR A 276 9.09 12.96 6.66
CA TYR A 276 8.40 11.73 6.29
C TYR A 276 9.16 11.05 5.17
N ILE A 277 9.53 9.78 5.36
CA ILE A 277 10.24 8.97 4.36
C ILE A 277 9.28 7.91 3.86
N ALA A 278 8.96 7.99 2.58
CA ALA A 278 8.08 7.08 1.87
C ALA A 278 8.87 6.24 0.86
N ARG A 279 8.42 5.02 0.59
CA ARG A 279 8.91 4.14 -0.49
C ARG A 279 7.74 3.67 -1.35
N MET A 280 7.62 4.29 -2.53
CA MET A 280 6.46 4.18 -3.43
C MET A 280 6.79 3.49 -4.75
N LEU A 281 7.35 2.29 -4.71
CA LEU A 281 7.92 1.63 -5.89
C LEU A 281 6.92 1.42 -7.03
N THR A 282 5.69 1.00 -6.72
CA THR A 282 4.67 0.74 -7.74
C THR A 282 4.09 2.00 -8.36
N PHE A 283 4.36 3.18 -7.79
CA PHE A 283 4.07 4.48 -8.39
C PHE A 283 5.22 5.05 -9.21
N SER A 284 6.36 4.35 -9.31
CA SER A 284 7.46 4.75 -10.20
C SER A 284 7.04 4.98 -11.66
N PRO A 285 6.00 4.32 -12.23
CA PRO A 285 5.51 4.65 -13.57
C PRO A 285 4.82 6.01 -13.70
N TRP A 286 4.28 6.55 -12.59
CA TRP A 286 3.50 7.78 -12.53
C TRP A 286 4.00 8.73 -11.43
N PRO A 287 5.26 9.19 -11.48
CA PRO A 287 5.79 10.15 -10.52
C PRO A 287 4.97 11.45 -10.45
N GLU A 288 4.26 11.79 -11.52
CA GLU A 288 3.37 12.95 -11.60
C GLU A 288 2.29 12.93 -10.50
N TYR A 289 1.70 11.76 -10.23
CA TYR A 289 0.70 11.61 -9.15
C TYR A 289 1.31 11.92 -7.79
N ILE A 290 2.56 11.50 -7.56
CA ILE A 290 3.28 11.76 -6.31
C ILE A 290 3.57 13.26 -6.19
N THR A 291 4.02 13.92 -7.26
CA THR A 291 4.28 15.36 -7.25
C THR A 291 3.02 16.20 -7.08
N ALA A 292 1.86 15.73 -7.58
CA ALA A 292 0.58 16.37 -7.31
C ALA A 292 0.19 16.23 -5.82
N ALA A 293 0.41 15.06 -5.23
CA ALA A 293 0.13 14.81 -3.82
C ALA A 293 1.10 15.54 -2.87
N PHE A 294 2.39 15.58 -3.21
CA PHE A 294 3.50 16.12 -2.42
C PHE A 294 4.40 17.04 -3.29
N PRO A 295 3.97 18.28 -3.60
CA PRO A 295 4.69 19.17 -4.52
C PRO A 295 6.13 19.50 -4.12
N ASN A 296 6.42 19.46 -2.82
CA ASN A 296 7.74 19.78 -2.26
C ASN A 296 8.59 18.54 -1.96
N ALA A 297 8.19 17.36 -2.42
CA ALA A 297 8.92 16.13 -2.16
C ALA A 297 10.31 16.14 -2.79
N LYS A 298 11.29 15.60 -2.06
CA LYS A 298 12.62 15.23 -2.56
C LYS A 298 12.58 13.77 -2.99
N PHE A 299 13.13 13.42 -4.14
CA PHE A 299 13.08 12.08 -4.69
C PHE A 299 14.42 11.37 -4.62
N ILE A 300 14.42 10.11 -4.18
CA ILE A 300 15.56 9.20 -4.27
C ILE A 300 15.21 8.11 -5.27
N VAL A 301 15.91 8.04 -6.39
CA VAL A 301 15.69 7.06 -7.45
C VAL A 301 16.75 5.97 -7.34
N CYS A 302 16.35 4.77 -6.94
CA CYS A 302 17.21 3.61 -6.88
C CYS A 302 17.30 2.94 -8.26
N LEU A 303 18.50 2.86 -8.81
CA LEU A 303 18.76 2.33 -10.15
C LEU A 303 19.55 1.03 -10.07
N ARG A 304 19.15 0.08 -10.89
CA ARG A 304 19.79 -1.22 -11.08
C ARG A 304 19.50 -1.69 -12.49
N ASP A 305 20.41 -2.46 -13.05
CA ASP A 305 20.21 -3.17 -14.32
C ASP A 305 18.82 -3.84 -14.36
N THR A 306 18.05 -3.54 -15.40
CA THR A 306 16.66 -3.99 -15.53
C THR A 306 16.58 -5.51 -15.62
N GLU A 307 17.50 -6.14 -16.34
CA GLU A 307 17.52 -7.58 -16.51
C GLU A 307 17.78 -8.29 -15.18
N GLU A 308 18.77 -7.82 -14.40
CA GLU A 308 19.02 -8.29 -13.04
C GLU A 308 17.81 -8.08 -12.12
N CYS A 309 17.12 -6.94 -12.26
CA CYS A 309 15.91 -6.62 -11.52
C CYS A 309 14.79 -7.61 -11.80
N VAL A 310 14.49 -7.88 -13.08
CA VAL A 310 13.46 -8.83 -13.50
C VAL A 310 13.83 -10.24 -13.08
N ARG A 311 15.07 -10.71 -13.32
CA ARG A 311 15.56 -12.01 -12.83
C ARG A 311 15.35 -12.17 -11.33
N SER A 312 15.72 -11.14 -10.57
CA SER A 312 15.55 -11.16 -9.11
C SER A 312 14.09 -11.15 -8.69
N PHE A 313 13.21 -10.53 -9.47
CA PHE A 313 11.78 -10.50 -9.23
C PHE A 313 11.14 -11.87 -9.55
N VAL A 314 11.51 -12.52 -10.65
CA VAL A 314 11.07 -13.90 -10.96
C VAL A 314 11.56 -14.89 -9.89
N SER A 315 12.78 -14.72 -9.39
CA SER A 315 13.26 -15.54 -8.28
C SER A 315 12.37 -15.38 -7.03
N LEU A 316 11.91 -14.15 -6.75
CA LEU A 316 10.94 -13.90 -5.66
C LEU A 316 9.59 -14.58 -5.93
N ALA A 317 9.11 -14.54 -7.18
CA ALA A 317 7.90 -15.25 -7.63
C ALA A 317 7.95 -16.73 -7.29
N ALA A 318 9.08 -17.35 -7.66
CA ALA A 318 9.30 -18.77 -7.57
C ALA A 318 9.21 -19.22 -6.13
N VAL A 319 9.83 -18.48 -5.19
CA VAL A 319 9.75 -18.77 -3.75
C VAL A 319 8.29 -18.83 -3.27
N HIS A 320 7.44 -17.92 -3.74
CA HIS A 320 6.03 -17.88 -3.34
C HIS A 320 5.16 -18.89 -4.10
N SER A 321 5.65 -19.41 -5.22
CA SER A 321 4.99 -20.46 -6.02
C SER A 321 5.48 -21.86 -5.68
N GLY A 322 5.97 -22.09 -4.46
CA GLY A 322 6.47 -23.40 -4.01
C GLY A 322 7.92 -23.72 -4.43
N GLY A 323 8.71 -22.70 -4.78
CA GLY A 323 10.14 -22.80 -5.07
C GLY A 323 10.50 -23.15 -6.52
N ASN A 324 9.53 -23.38 -7.41
CA ASN A 324 9.80 -23.76 -8.80
C ASN A 324 9.52 -22.59 -9.78
N PRO A 325 10.57 -21.95 -10.35
CA PRO A 325 10.42 -20.85 -11.30
C PRO A 325 9.79 -21.27 -12.64
N ASN A 326 9.82 -22.57 -12.95
CA ASN A 326 9.33 -23.10 -14.23
C ASN A 326 7.83 -23.42 -14.22
N THR A 327 7.14 -23.17 -13.11
CA THR A 327 5.68 -23.35 -13.07
C THR A 327 5.00 -22.38 -14.03
N PRO A 328 3.94 -22.80 -14.75
CA PRO A 328 3.19 -21.89 -15.63
C PRO A 328 2.67 -20.64 -14.91
N LEU A 329 2.29 -20.78 -13.63
CA LEU A 329 1.87 -19.68 -12.78
C LEU A 329 2.98 -18.64 -12.58
N CYS A 330 4.19 -19.09 -12.22
CA CYS A 330 5.34 -18.21 -12.02
C CYS A 330 5.71 -17.47 -13.31
N LYS A 331 5.74 -18.17 -14.46
CA LYS A 331 6.03 -17.55 -15.77
C LYS A 331 4.98 -16.50 -16.15
N LYS A 332 3.68 -16.81 -15.98
CA LYS A 332 2.59 -15.84 -16.20
C LYS A 332 2.72 -14.63 -15.29
N TRP A 333 3.01 -14.83 -14.01
CA TRP A 333 3.18 -13.73 -13.05
C TRP A 333 4.36 -12.84 -13.44
N ALA A 334 5.49 -13.46 -13.76
CA ALA A 334 6.68 -12.76 -14.23
C ALA A 334 6.40 -11.91 -15.48
N GLN A 335 5.75 -12.49 -16.49
CA GLN A 335 5.38 -11.76 -17.71
C GLN A 335 4.42 -10.60 -17.40
N ASN A 336 3.37 -10.86 -16.62
CA ASN A 336 2.41 -9.83 -16.25
C ASN A 336 3.08 -8.67 -15.48
N CYS A 337 4.05 -8.95 -14.60
CA CYS A 337 4.84 -7.93 -13.92
C CYS A 337 5.79 -7.18 -14.86
N ALA A 338 6.44 -7.88 -15.80
CA ALA A 338 7.28 -7.27 -16.81
C ALA A 338 6.47 -6.25 -17.64
N ASP A 339 5.34 -6.70 -18.18
CA ASP A 339 4.44 -5.90 -19.03
C ASP A 339 3.83 -4.71 -18.28
N THR A 340 3.37 -4.93 -17.05
CA THR A 340 2.55 -3.94 -16.34
C THR A 340 3.39 -2.93 -15.57
N LEU A 341 4.57 -3.33 -15.06
CA LEU A 341 5.33 -2.50 -14.11
C LEU A 341 6.72 -2.15 -14.58
N THR A 342 7.44 -3.04 -15.25
CA THR A 342 8.87 -2.80 -15.57
C THR A 342 9.00 -1.66 -16.57
N GLU A 343 8.33 -1.78 -17.72
CA GLU A 343 8.31 -0.76 -18.77
C GLU A 343 7.81 0.59 -18.26
N GLY A 344 6.69 0.58 -17.54
CA GLY A 344 6.12 1.78 -16.93
C GLY A 344 7.11 2.44 -15.99
N THR A 345 7.76 1.65 -15.13
CA THR A 345 8.74 2.14 -14.14
C THR A 345 9.91 2.81 -14.82
N VAL A 346 10.53 2.17 -15.83
CA VAL A 346 11.68 2.77 -16.53
C VAL A 346 11.29 4.10 -17.18
N ARG A 347 10.12 4.17 -17.84
CA ARG A 347 9.63 5.42 -18.43
C ARG A 347 9.38 6.50 -17.39
N GLY A 348 8.69 6.17 -16.30
CA GLY A 348 8.38 7.14 -15.24
C GLY A 348 9.63 7.67 -14.56
N LEU A 349 10.57 6.79 -14.20
CA LEU A 349 11.86 7.18 -13.64
C LEU A 349 12.67 8.07 -14.60
N ARG A 350 12.71 7.73 -15.90
CA ARG A 350 13.37 8.56 -16.90
C ARG A 350 12.75 9.96 -16.98
N ARG A 351 11.42 10.07 -17.02
CA ARG A 351 10.74 11.38 -17.04
C ARG A 351 11.09 12.21 -15.81
N LEU A 352 11.17 11.58 -14.64
CA LEU A 352 11.57 12.25 -13.40
C LEU A 352 13.04 12.70 -13.43
N VAL A 353 13.96 11.82 -13.84
CA VAL A 353 15.41 12.11 -13.91
C VAL A 353 15.75 13.16 -14.98
N ASP A 354 15.10 13.11 -16.14
CA ASP A 354 15.28 14.08 -17.23
C ASP A 354 14.60 15.45 -16.92
N GLY A 355 14.01 15.63 -15.73
CA GLY A 355 13.37 16.88 -15.32
C GLY A 355 12.05 17.18 -16.04
N ARG A 356 11.42 16.18 -16.67
CA ARG A 356 10.10 16.31 -17.33
C ARG A 356 8.94 16.29 -16.34
N VAL A 357 9.21 15.96 -15.08
CA VAL A 357 8.26 15.97 -13.96
C VAL A 357 8.79 16.96 -12.93
N ASN A 358 7.92 17.86 -12.47
CA ASN A 358 8.32 18.92 -11.55
C ASN A 358 8.64 18.34 -10.16
N ALA A 359 9.93 18.24 -9.84
CA ALA A 359 10.42 17.76 -8.56
C ALA A 359 11.45 18.74 -7.98
N LYS A 360 11.39 18.95 -6.66
CA LYS A 360 12.30 19.86 -5.94
C LYS A 360 13.76 19.42 -6.07
N SER A 361 14.00 18.13 -5.92
CA SER A 361 15.29 17.50 -6.15
C SER A 361 15.13 16.03 -6.47
N VAL A 362 16.03 15.50 -7.30
CA VAL A 362 16.10 14.08 -7.68
C VAL A 362 17.53 13.60 -7.45
N MET A 363 17.70 12.71 -6.47
CA MET A 363 18.95 12.04 -6.15
C MET A 363 18.92 10.64 -6.74
N GLN A 364 19.99 10.21 -7.41
CA GLN A 364 20.07 8.88 -8.00
C GLN A 364 21.03 8.00 -7.22
N VAL A 365 20.60 6.78 -6.87
CA VAL A 365 21.39 5.81 -6.11
C VAL A 365 21.62 4.57 -6.97
N ASN A 366 22.87 4.35 -7.39
CA ASN A 366 23.25 3.16 -8.14
C ASN A 366 23.36 1.95 -7.19
N PHE A 367 22.71 0.84 -7.53
CA PHE A 367 22.71 -0.40 -6.73
C PHE A 367 24.12 -0.96 -6.48
N LYS A 368 25.00 -0.96 -7.49
CA LYS A 368 26.35 -1.50 -7.38
C LYS A 368 27.19 -0.66 -6.41
N SER A 369 27.16 0.66 -6.55
CA SER A 369 27.83 1.60 -5.64
C SER A 369 27.25 1.50 -4.22
N TRP A 370 25.92 1.47 -4.07
CA TRP A 370 25.27 1.30 -2.78
C TRP A 370 25.67 0.00 -2.09
N LYS A 371 25.84 -1.09 -2.84
CA LYS A 371 26.24 -2.40 -2.30
C LYS A 371 27.72 -2.44 -1.88
N ALA A 372 28.60 -1.76 -2.63
CA ALA A 372 30.03 -1.75 -2.40
C ALA A 372 30.44 -0.75 -1.31
N GLU A 373 29.82 0.42 -1.29
CA GLU A 373 30.24 1.59 -0.50
C GLU A 373 29.06 2.23 0.25
N THR A 374 28.20 1.42 0.89
CA THR A 374 26.98 1.87 1.58
C THR A 374 27.17 3.13 2.42
N ARG A 375 28.25 3.20 3.21
CA ARG A 375 28.55 4.34 4.09
C ARG A 375 28.80 5.62 3.30
N SER A 376 29.64 5.56 2.27
CA SER A 376 29.96 6.72 1.41
C SER A 376 28.72 7.22 0.69
N CYS A 377 27.90 6.31 0.16
CA CYS A 377 26.64 6.68 -0.48
C CYS A 377 25.63 7.27 0.51
N LEU A 378 25.55 6.75 1.74
CA LEU A 378 24.68 7.30 2.78
C LEU A 378 25.12 8.71 3.20
N ILE A 379 26.42 8.93 3.39
CA ILE A 379 27.00 10.26 3.68
C ILE A 379 26.63 11.26 2.57
N TRP A 380 26.80 10.86 1.31
CA TRP A 380 26.41 11.67 0.17
C TRP A 380 24.90 12.00 0.18
N LEU A 381 24.04 10.99 0.39
CA LEU A 381 22.59 11.20 0.47
C LEU A 381 22.20 12.17 1.60
N LEU A 382 22.75 12.01 2.80
CA LEU A 382 22.44 12.90 3.93
C LEU A 382 22.85 14.34 3.64
N LYS A 383 23.99 14.53 2.96
CA LYS A 383 24.45 15.85 2.51
C LYS A 383 23.47 16.46 1.51
N GLU A 384 23.07 15.72 0.47
CA GLU A 384 22.10 16.20 -0.54
C GLU A 384 20.71 16.48 0.06
N LEU A 385 20.30 15.71 1.06
CA LEU A 385 19.05 15.92 1.79
C LEU A 385 19.10 17.12 2.74
N GLY A 386 20.30 17.60 3.10
CA GLY A 386 20.51 18.70 4.05
C GLY A 386 20.51 18.27 5.52
N MET A 387 20.73 16.99 5.82
CA MET A 387 20.65 16.39 7.17
C MET A 387 21.99 16.53 7.91
N ARG A 388 22.33 17.76 8.31
CA ARG A 388 23.68 18.11 8.83
C ARG A 388 24.06 17.41 10.13
N GLU A 389 23.12 17.27 11.06
CA GLU A 389 23.42 16.69 12.38
C GLU A 389 23.59 15.16 12.28
N GLU A 390 22.74 14.51 11.50
CA GLU A 390 22.83 13.08 11.22
C GLU A 390 24.05 12.75 10.37
N LEU A 391 24.43 13.62 9.43
CA LEU A 391 25.67 13.52 8.68
C LEU A 391 26.89 13.48 9.64
N LYS A 392 27.00 14.42 10.58
CA LYS A 392 28.09 14.45 11.57
C LYS A 392 28.12 13.16 12.41
N ALA A 393 26.95 12.66 12.80
CA ALA A 393 26.84 11.42 13.58
C ALA A 393 27.35 10.20 12.79
N VAL A 394 27.00 10.09 11.51
CA VAL A 394 27.47 9.00 10.63
C VAL A 394 28.97 9.13 10.34
N GLU A 395 29.47 10.35 10.14
CA GLU A 395 30.90 10.61 9.92
C GLU A 395 31.76 10.26 11.13
N ALA A 396 31.27 10.56 12.34
CA ALA A 396 31.94 10.23 13.60
C ALA A 396 31.91 8.72 13.90
N SER A 397 30.87 8.00 13.45
CA SER A 397 30.81 6.55 13.58
C SER A 397 31.78 5.87 12.62
N LYS A 398 32.71 5.08 13.16
CA LYS A 398 33.64 4.26 12.36
C LYS A 398 32.93 3.14 11.61
N GLU A 399 31.80 2.67 12.13
CA GLU A 399 30.99 1.62 11.52
C GLU A 399 29.56 2.09 11.36
N VAL A 400 29.02 1.90 10.16
CA VAL A 400 27.57 1.89 9.99
C VAL A 400 27.14 0.49 10.40
N LYS A 401 26.47 0.35 11.55
CA LYS A 401 25.89 -0.93 11.98
C LYS A 401 24.77 -1.32 11.01
N VAL A 402 25.16 -1.84 9.86
CA VAL A 402 24.24 -2.50 8.95
C VAL A 402 24.24 -3.95 9.36
N GLU A 403 23.17 -4.40 10.03
CA GLU A 403 22.91 -5.83 10.16
C GLU A 403 22.60 -6.35 8.74
N ARG A 404 23.65 -6.62 7.97
CA ARG A 404 23.55 -7.14 6.62
C ARG A 404 23.08 -8.57 6.75
N ARG A 405 21.77 -8.77 6.83
CA ARG A 405 21.21 -10.09 6.58
C ARG A 405 21.49 -10.38 5.12
N GLU A 406 22.53 -11.15 4.84
CA GLU A 406 22.75 -11.75 3.53
C GLU A 406 21.61 -12.74 3.24
N LYS A 407 20.42 -12.20 2.92
CA LYS A 407 19.19 -12.97 2.71
C LYS A 407 19.19 -13.73 1.38
N HIS A 408 20.20 -13.51 0.53
CA HIS A 408 20.27 -14.08 -0.80
C HIS A 408 21.67 -14.62 -1.07
N LYS A 409 21.91 -15.90 -0.76
CA LYS A 409 22.79 -16.69 -1.64
C LYS A 409 22.00 -16.86 -2.93
N SER A 410 22.41 -16.18 -4.01
CA SER A 410 21.94 -16.54 -5.35
C SER A 410 22.13 -18.05 -5.48
N SER A 411 21.08 -18.81 -5.82
CA SER A 411 21.25 -20.23 -6.11
C SER A 411 22.36 -20.35 -7.16
N ALA A 412 23.40 -21.12 -6.85
CA ALA A 412 24.51 -21.35 -7.77
C ALA A 412 24.04 -22.11 -9.04
N ASP A 413 22.83 -22.65 -9.00
CA ASP A 413 22.22 -23.39 -10.09
C ASP A 413 21.68 -22.41 -11.14
N GLY A 414 22.34 -22.39 -12.30
CA GLY A 414 22.05 -21.60 -13.48
C GLY A 414 20.73 -21.94 -14.17
N ILE A 415 19.64 -22.02 -13.42
CA ILE A 415 18.29 -22.03 -13.99
C ILE A 415 18.06 -20.61 -14.52
N ASP A 416 17.98 -20.49 -15.85
CA ASP A 416 17.60 -19.25 -16.50
C ASP A 416 16.13 -18.94 -16.20
N CYS A 417 15.90 -18.18 -15.14
CA CYS A 417 14.57 -17.78 -14.71
C CYS A 417 13.87 -16.83 -15.70
N LEU A 418 14.55 -16.38 -16.75
CA LEU A 418 13.95 -15.58 -17.82
C LEU A 418 13.43 -16.42 -19.00
N GLU A 419 13.63 -17.74 -19.00
CA GLU A 419 13.19 -18.55 -20.14
C GLU A 419 11.65 -18.46 -20.32
N GLY A 420 11.24 -17.73 -21.38
CA GLY A 420 9.85 -17.47 -21.72
C GLY A 420 9.25 -16.18 -21.11
N VAL A 421 10.08 -15.30 -20.53
CA VAL A 421 9.71 -13.93 -20.15
C VAL A 421 10.28 -12.96 -21.18
N ASP A 422 9.42 -12.35 -21.97
CA ASP A 422 9.84 -11.37 -22.99
C ASP A 422 9.92 -9.99 -22.34
N ILE A 423 11.14 -9.43 -22.29
CA ILE A 423 11.39 -8.06 -21.83
C ILE A 423 11.77 -7.26 -23.06
N ALA A 424 11.04 -6.17 -23.33
CA ALA A 424 11.35 -5.34 -24.48
C ALA A 424 12.78 -4.77 -24.38
N ASN A 425 13.64 -5.11 -25.34
CA ASN A 425 15.07 -4.74 -25.37
C ASN A 425 15.33 -3.25 -25.07
N TRP A 426 14.49 -2.36 -25.60
CA TRP A 426 14.62 -0.92 -25.37
C TRP A 426 14.53 -0.53 -23.88
N THR A 427 13.82 -1.30 -23.05
CA THR A 427 13.69 -1.06 -21.61
C THR A 427 15.01 -1.33 -20.87
N ILE A 428 15.77 -2.31 -21.35
CA ILE A 428 17.09 -2.65 -20.85
C ILE A 428 18.07 -1.53 -21.22
N ASP A 429 18.10 -1.17 -22.51
CA ASP A 429 18.97 -0.11 -23.04
C ASP A 429 18.75 1.23 -22.33
N GLU A 430 17.50 1.57 -22.03
CA GLU A 430 17.15 2.83 -21.39
C GLU A 430 17.60 2.92 -19.93
N MET A 431 17.41 1.86 -19.15
CA MET A 431 17.91 1.81 -17.76
C MET A 431 19.44 1.83 -17.72
N ASN A 432 20.08 1.12 -18.64
CA ASN A 432 21.53 1.10 -18.76
C ASN A 432 22.08 2.49 -19.12
N SER A 433 21.43 3.18 -20.05
CA SER A 433 21.73 4.57 -20.38
C SER A 433 21.63 5.52 -19.18
N MET A 434 20.58 5.39 -18.34
CA MET A 434 20.47 6.18 -17.10
C MET A 434 21.61 5.86 -16.12
N MET A 435 21.99 4.59 -15.97
CA MET A 435 23.10 4.20 -15.11
C MET A 435 24.46 4.66 -15.65
N ASP A 436 24.67 4.67 -16.96
CA ASP A 436 25.92 5.11 -17.57
C ASP A 436 26.13 6.62 -17.41
N LYS A 437 25.06 7.42 -17.43
CA LYS A 437 25.11 8.86 -17.10
C LYS A 437 25.56 9.14 -15.66
N LEU A 438 25.55 8.14 -14.77
CA LEU A 438 25.95 8.29 -13.36
C LEU A 438 27.41 7.90 -13.10
N LYS A 439 28.07 7.23 -14.04
CA LYS A 439 29.52 6.96 -13.97
C LYS A 439 30.27 8.25 -14.31
#